data_AF-A0A1F3STH9-F1
#
_entry.id   AF-A0A1F3STH9-F1
#
_cell.length_a   1.000
_cell.length_b   1.000
_cell.length_c   1.000
_cell.angle_alpha   90.00
_cell.angle_beta   90.00
_cell.angle_gamma   90.00
#
_symmetry.space_group_name_H-M   'P 1'
#
loop_
_entity.id
_entity.type
_entity.pdbx_description
1 polymer ?
#
loop_
_entity_poly.entity_id
_entity_poly.type
_entity_poly.pdbx_seq_one_letter_code
_entity_poly.pdbx_strand_id
1 'polypeptide(L)'
;MTATSDDSKDSGKEDWDFKLNDIEKEDRLDKGPKKAVSDTGVRKLIRRNKSEELKLAHDKVPKRVSRSDADAYINKSQHTHGSKDTSTPFLADRGKAFAIDAIIMGAFYLLSRNTQILDLLFNWVDLAMVKVGMGALPEDPRVDYLLSGGVFIVFYFFIFAVVPAFTAKSPGKYVAKILVDDIDGGDLGFFRTVFREMIFKPISILTVIGALMPFANSQRRALHDFLSKSVVRKDYNR
;
A
#
# COMPACT_ATOMS: atom_id res chain seq x y z
N MET A 1 25.34 21.24 -55.61
CA MET A 1 23.91 20.86 -55.67
C MET A 1 23.20 21.55 -54.52
N THR A 2 22.42 22.55 -54.87
CA THR A 2 21.65 23.45 -54.01
C THR A 2 20.17 23.06 -54.10
N ALA A 3 19.52 22.91 -52.94
CA ALA A 3 18.07 22.98 -52.72
C ALA A 3 17.88 23.09 -51.18
N THR A 4 17.42 24.17 -50.53
CA THR A 4 16.06 24.80 -50.49
C THR A 4 14.96 23.73 -50.51
N SER A 5 13.95 23.63 -49.66
CA SER A 5 13.30 24.46 -48.64
C SER A 5 12.11 23.57 -48.17
N ASP A 6 11.63 23.64 -46.93
CA ASP A 6 10.23 24.02 -46.72
C ASP A 6 9.83 24.04 -45.24
N ASP A 7 9.15 25.14 -44.93
CA ASP A 7 8.38 25.42 -43.74
C ASP A 7 7.14 24.51 -43.65
N SER A 8 6.75 24.14 -42.43
CA SER A 8 5.35 24.31 -42.02
C SER A 8 5.25 24.33 -40.51
N LYS A 9 5.00 25.54 -40.01
CA LYS A 9 4.45 25.81 -38.68
C LYS A 9 3.02 25.32 -38.66
N ASP A 10 2.73 24.31 -37.84
CA ASP A 10 1.36 24.01 -37.44
C ASP A 10 1.22 24.36 -35.95
N SER A 11 0.87 25.63 -35.70
CA SER A 11 0.50 26.10 -34.37
C SER A 11 -0.97 25.78 -34.15
N GLY A 12 -1.24 24.55 -33.70
CA GLY A 12 -2.54 24.13 -33.20
C GLY A 12 -2.98 25.02 -32.04
N LYS A 13 -3.85 25.99 -32.34
CA LYS A 13 -4.65 26.68 -31.33
C LYS A 13 -5.68 25.67 -30.83
N GLU A 14 -5.41 25.09 -29.66
CA GLU A 14 -6.43 24.36 -28.91
C GLU A 14 -7.38 25.41 -28.29
N ASP A 15 -8.57 25.54 -28.87
CA ASP A 15 -9.70 26.25 -28.27
C ASP A 15 -10.21 25.44 -27.08
N TRP A 16 -9.71 25.76 -25.89
CA TRP A 16 -10.19 25.23 -24.60
C TRP A 16 -11.47 25.94 -24.15
N ASP A 17 -12.52 25.81 -24.96
CA ASP A 17 -13.83 26.41 -24.69
C ASP A 17 -14.67 25.45 -23.82
N PHE A 18 -14.44 25.51 -22.51
CA PHE A 18 -15.21 24.74 -21.52
C PHE A 18 -16.65 25.27 -21.45
N LYS A 19 -17.55 24.64 -22.22
CA LYS A 19 -18.99 24.78 -22.01
C LYS A 19 -19.39 24.01 -20.76
N LEU A 20 -19.61 24.73 -19.66
CA LEU A 20 -20.31 24.25 -18.47
C LEU A 20 -21.77 24.00 -18.85
N ASN A 21 -22.05 22.87 -19.50
CA ASN A 21 -23.41 22.38 -19.63
C ASN A 21 -23.87 21.91 -18.26
N ASP A 22 -24.76 22.71 -17.67
CA ASP A 22 -25.90 22.30 -16.87
C ASP A 22 -25.73 20.97 -16.13
N ILE A 23 -25.14 21.04 -14.93
CA ILE A 23 -25.33 20.03 -13.91
C ILE A 23 -26.78 20.12 -13.48
N GLU A 24 -27.62 19.32 -14.14
CA GLU A 24 -28.98 19.06 -13.77
C GLU A 24 -29.05 18.65 -12.30
N LYS A 25 -29.90 19.37 -11.57
CA LYS A 25 -30.25 19.11 -10.18
C LYS A 25 -31.17 17.90 -10.09
N GLU A 26 -30.62 16.70 -10.12
CA GLU A 26 -31.26 15.46 -9.67
C GLU A 26 -30.19 14.75 -8.81
N ASP A 27 -30.38 14.44 -7.52
CA ASP A 27 -31.52 13.73 -6.98
C ASP A 27 -31.91 14.19 -5.58
N ARG A 28 -33.22 14.12 -5.38
CA ARG A 28 -33.92 14.29 -4.10
C ARG A 28 -33.45 13.20 -3.14
N LEU A 29 -32.72 13.60 -2.10
CA LEU A 29 -32.54 12.79 -0.90
C LEU A 29 -33.90 12.50 -0.27
N ASP A 30 -34.26 11.23 -0.33
CA ASP A 30 -35.46 10.64 0.24
C ASP A 30 -35.50 10.93 1.75
N LYS A 31 -36.60 11.58 2.18
CA LYS A 31 -36.84 11.91 3.58
C LYS A 31 -37.25 10.64 4.32
N GLY A 32 -36.27 9.92 4.85
CA GLY A 32 -36.51 8.84 5.80
C GLY A 32 -37.35 9.31 7.02
N PRO A 33 -38.11 8.40 7.65
CA PRO A 33 -39.05 8.74 8.72
C PRO A 33 -38.32 9.36 9.91
N LYS A 34 -38.71 10.60 10.23
CA LYS A 34 -38.30 11.33 11.43
C LYS A 34 -38.68 10.53 12.68
N LYS A 35 -37.72 9.83 13.29
CA LYS A 35 -37.88 9.34 14.66
C LYS A 35 -38.01 10.54 15.57
N ALA A 36 -39.17 10.66 16.23
CA ALA A 36 -39.41 11.62 17.29
C ALA A 36 -38.46 11.32 18.45
N VAL A 37 -37.37 12.09 18.54
CA VAL A 37 -36.49 12.10 19.70
C VAL A 37 -37.27 12.77 20.83
N SER A 38 -37.52 12.04 21.91
CA SER A 38 -38.21 12.54 23.10
C SER A 38 -37.41 13.68 23.74
N ASP A 39 -38.04 14.85 23.81
CA ASP A 39 -37.49 16.15 24.19
C ASP A 39 -37.21 16.32 25.71
N THR A 40 -37.13 15.21 26.46
CA THR A 40 -37.04 15.22 27.92
C THR A 40 -35.60 15.30 28.46
N GLY A 41 -34.58 15.19 27.62
CA GLY A 41 -33.16 15.23 28.02
C GLY A 41 -32.44 16.57 27.81
N VAL A 42 -32.89 17.42 26.90
CA VAL A 42 -32.09 18.57 26.42
C VAL A 42 -32.28 19.83 27.29
N ARG A 43 -33.37 19.93 28.05
CA ARG A 43 -33.62 21.09 28.93
C ARG A 43 -32.70 21.20 30.15
N LYS A 44 -31.86 20.20 30.43
CA LYS A 44 -30.97 20.22 31.61
C LYS A 44 -29.54 20.70 31.34
N LEU A 45 -29.14 20.89 30.07
CA LEU A 45 -27.80 21.39 29.71
C LEU A 45 -27.76 22.88 29.38
N ILE A 46 -28.91 23.55 29.23
CA ILE A 46 -28.99 25.02 29.12
C ILE A 46 -29.14 25.62 30.52
N ARG A 47 -28.22 25.28 31.42
CA ARG A 47 -28.04 26.02 32.66
C ARG A 47 -26.57 26.42 32.77
N ARG A 48 -26.36 27.66 32.35
CA ARG A 48 -25.47 28.61 33.05
C ARG A 48 -23.97 28.35 32.85
N ASN A 49 -23.49 28.58 31.63
CA ASN A 49 -22.19 29.26 31.50
C ASN A 49 -22.46 30.73 31.21
N LYS A 50 -22.23 31.53 32.25
CA LYS A 50 -22.05 32.97 32.23
C LYS A 50 -21.20 33.32 31.02
N SER A 51 -21.66 34.28 30.22
CA SER A 51 -20.92 34.85 29.10
C SER A 51 -19.56 35.37 29.58
N GLU A 52 -18.56 34.51 29.63
CA GLU A 52 -17.19 34.96 29.47
C GLU A 52 -17.16 35.57 28.07
N GLU A 53 -16.96 36.88 28.01
CA GLU A 53 -16.60 37.56 26.78
C GLU A 53 -15.48 36.74 26.14
N LEU A 54 -15.79 36.09 25.02
CA LEU A 54 -14.79 35.44 24.20
C LEU A 54 -13.86 36.57 23.74
N LYS A 55 -12.81 36.83 24.53
CA LYS A 55 -11.67 37.62 24.13
C LYS A 55 -10.98 36.81 23.05
N LEU A 56 -11.49 36.93 21.82
CA LEU A 56 -10.81 36.53 20.60
C LEU A 56 -9.44 37.21 20.69
N ALA A 57 -8.43 36.43 21.06
CA ALA A 57 -7.06 36.88 21.08
C ALA A 57 -6.71 37.27 19.65
N HIS A 58 -6.90 38.54 19.30
CA HIS A 58 -6.67 39.05 17.94
C HIS A 58 -5.20 38.88 17.54
N ASP A 59 -4.29 38.74 18.50
CA ASP A 59 -2.89 38.38 18.31
C ASP A 59 -2.65 36.94 17.82
N LYS A 60 -3.67 36.07 17.85
CA LYS A 60 -3.60 34.69 17.35
C LYS A 60 -4.42 34.47 16.07
N VAL A 61 -4.84 35.53 15.39
CA VAL A 61 -5.40 35.37 14.03
C VAL A 61 -4.22 35.02 13.11
N PRO A 62 -4.18 33.81 12.53
CA PRO A 62 -3.11 33.45 11.60
C PRO A 62 -3.12 34.47 10.47
N LYS A 63 -1.98 35.13 10.24
CA LYS A 63 -1.82 36.07 9.13
C LYS A 63 -2.30 35.37 7.86
N ARG A 64 -3.18 36.04 7.11
CA ARG A 64 -3.66 35.55 5.81
C ARG A 64 -2.43 35.31 4.93
N VAL A 65 -2.09 34.05 4.75
CA VAL A 65 -0.99 33.64 3.87
C VAL A 65 -1.48 33.87 2.43
N SER A 66 -0.67 34.53 1.61
CA SER A 66 -0.96 34.70 0.19
C SER A 66 -1.16 33.32 -0.44
N ARG A 67 -2.03 33.20 -1.47
CA ARG A 67 -2.16 31.95 -2.22
C ARG A 67 -0.80 31.47 -2.76
N SER A 68 0.05 32.39 -3.23
CA SER A 68 1.41 32.07 -3.66
C SER A 68 2.28 31.49 -2.55
N ASP A 69 2.15 32.01 -1.33
CA ASP A 69 2.93 31.56 -0.19
C ASP A 69 2.39 30.24 0.35
N ALA A 70 1.07 30.02 0.25
CA ALA A 70 0.44 28.75 0.57
C ALA A 70 0.88 27.66 -0.42
N ASP A 71 0.92 27.95 -1.73
CA ASP A 71 1.40 27.02 -2.76
C ASP A 71 2.90 26.77 -2.61
N ALA A 72 3.69 27.81 -2.30
CA ALA A 72 5.10 27.66 -1.99
C ALA A 72 5.31 26.84 -0.70
N TYR A 73 4.45 26.98 0.31
CA TYR A 73 4.51 26.18 1.53
C TYR A 73 4.07 24.74 1.28
N ILE A 74 3.07 24.50 0.43
CA ILE A 74 2.64 23.17 0.01
C ILE A 74 3.76 22.50 -0.78
N ASN A 75 4.33 23.15 -1.80
CA ASN A 75 5.46 22.62 -2.56
C ASN A 75 6.69 22.41 -1.66
N LYS A 76 7.01 23.36 -0.80
CA LYS A 76 8.12 23.22 0.16
C LYS A 76 7.84 22.10 1.14
N SER A 77 6.61 21.91 1.62
CA SER A 77 6.22 20.81 2.51
C SER A 77 6.22 19.46 1.80
N GLN A 78 5.84 19.40 0.52
CA GLN A 78 5.96 18.20 -0.32
C GLN A 78 7.44 17.84 -0.54
N HIS A 79 8.31 18.84 -0.73
CA HIS A 79 9.76 18.61 -0.85
C HIS A 79 10.48 18.37 0.48
N THR A 80 10.03 18.96 1.60
CA THR A 80 10.66 18.81 2.93
C THR A 80 10.12 17.62 3.73
N HIS A 81 8.89 17.16 3.50
CA HIS A 81 8.47 15.83 3.98
C HIS A 81 9.15 14.69 3.22
N GLY A 82 9.61 14.92 1.99
CA GLY A 82 10.43 13.99 1.21
C GLY A 82 11.89 13.87 1.67
N SER A 83 12.37 14.78 2.54
CA SER A 83 13.76 14.81 3.02
C SER A 83 13.94 14.47 4.51
N LYS A 84 12.93 13.87 5.17
CA LYS A 84 13.18 13.20 6.46
C LYS A 84 14.28 12.17 6.22
N ASP A 85 15.46 12.41 6.81
CA ASP A 85 16.68 11.59 6.74
C ASP A 85 16.45 10.26 6.02
N THR A 86 16.61 10.27 4.70
CA THR A 86 16.49 9.08 3.85
C THR A 86 17.76 8.25 3.99
N SER A 87 18.21 8.04 5.24
CA SER A 87 19.31 7.15 5.54
C SER A 87 18.90 5.80 4.99
N THR A 88 19.51 5.40 3.88
CA THR A 88 19.28 4.08 3.31
C THR A 88 19.59 3.08 4.43
N PRO A 89 18.68 2.14 4.74
CA PRO A 89 18.93 1.20 5.81
C PRO A 89 20.25 0.48 5.54
N PHE A 90 21.00 0.21 6.61
CA PHE A 90 22.24 -0.54 6.45
C PHE A 90 21.91 -1.90 5.84
N LEU A 91 22.84 -2.44 5.03
CA LEU A 91 22.67 -3.75 4.41
C LEU A 91 22.36 -4.83 5.45
N ALA A 92 22.88 -4.68 6.68
CA ALA A 92 22.57 -5.52 7.82
C ALA A 92 21.07 -5.53 8.19
N ASP A 93 20.38 -4.38 8.15
CA ASP A 93 18.95 -4.30 8.50
C ASP A 93 18.10 -5.03 7.45
N ARG A 94 18.47 -4.91 6.17
CA ARG A 94 17.83 -5.65 5.07
C ARG A 94 18.10 -7.15 5.15
N GLY A 95 19.34 -7.53 5.49
CA GLY A 95 19.73 -8.92 5.70
C GLY A 95 18.95 -9.56 6.85
N LYS A 96 18.78 -8.85 7.97
CA LYS A 96 17.94 -9.29 9.10
C LYS A 96 16.48 -9.48 8.69
N ALA A 97 15.90 -8.51 7.98
CA ALA A 97 14.53 -8.61 7.49
C ALA A 97 14.34 -9.84 6.59
N PHE A 98 15.27 -10.06 5.65
CA PHE A 98 15.24 -11.22 4.76
C PHE A 98 15.38 -12.54 5.54
N ALA A 99 16.28 -12.61 6.52
CA ALA A 99 16.45 -13.81 7.34
C ALA A 99 15.17 -14.15 8.13
N ILE A 100 14.49 -13.15 8.71
CA ILE A 100 13.22 -13.36 9.42
C ILE A 100 12.14 -13.86 8.48
N ASP A 101 11.98 -13.22 7.32
CA ASP A 101 11.02 -13.63 6.30
C ASP A 101 11.30 -15.08 5.83
N ALA A 102 12.57 -15.45 5.65
CA ALA A 102 12.99 -16.80 5.27
C ALA A 102 12.72 -17.83 6.38
N ILE A 103 12.90 -17.48 7.66
CA ILE A 103 12.59 -18.37 8.79
C ILE A 103 11.09 -18.61 8.87
N ILE A 104 10.28 -17.55 8.76
CA ILE A 104 8.81 -17.67 8.75
C ILE A 104 8.37 -18.57 7.60
N MET A 105 8.95 -18.37 6.41
CA MET A 105 8.67 -19.20 5.23
C MET A 105 9.09 -20.66 5.41
N GLY A 106 10.29 -20.89 5.94
CA GLY A 106 10.79 -22.25 6.20
C GLY A 106 9.95 -22.97 7.24
N ALA A 107 9.59 -22.29 8.33
CA ALA A 107 8.71 -22.83 9.35
C ALA A 107 7.33 -23.17 8.77
N PHE A 108 6.75 -22.27 7.98
CA PHE A 108 5.47 -22.53 7.33
C PHE A 108 5.54 -23.67 6.31
N TYR A 109 6.61 -23.76 5.52
CA TYR A 109 6.84 -24.88 4.60
C TYR A 109 6.92 -26.23 5.32
N LEU A 110 7.62 -26.29 6.45
CA LEU A 110 7.71 -27.49 7.27
C LEU A 110 6.36 -27.85 7.90
N LEU A 111 5.60 -26.85 8.37
CA LEU A 111 4.24 -27.05 8.88
C LEU A 111 3.27 -27.51 7.77
N SER A 112 3.36 -26.95 6.57
CA SER A 112 2.56 -27.39 5.42
C SER A 112 2.98 -28.78 4.91
N ARG A 113 4.16 -29.28 5.27
CA ARG A 113 4.56 -30.65 4.98
C ARG A 113 4.13 -31.63 6.08
N ASN A 114 3.79 -31.12 7.26
CA ASN A 114 3.32 -31.97 8.35
C ASN A 114 1.88 -32.40 8.06
N THR A 115 1.73 -33.67 7.68
CA THR A 115 0.44 -34.27 7.30
C THR A 115 -0.59 -34.09 8.41
N GLN A 116 -0.22 -34.19 9.70
CA GLN A 116 -1.20 -34.11 10.79
C GLN A 116 -2.00 -32.78 10.83
N ILE A 117 -1.35 -31.66 10.53
CA ILE A 117 -2.02 -30.34 10.52
C ILE A 117 -2.91 -30.22 9.28
N LEU A 118 -2.44 -30.75 8.16
CA LEU A 118 -3.20 -30.78 6.92
C LEU A 118 -4.38 -31.75 6.99
N ASP A 119 -4.24 -32.89 7.64
CA ASP A 119 -5.30 -33.86 7.87
C ASP A 119 -6.45 -33.19 8.63
N LEU A 120 -6.15 -32.37 9.64
CA LEU A 120 -7.19 -31.58 10.31
C LEU A 120 -7.91 -30.65 9.34
N LEU A 121 -7.19 -29.91 8.51
CA LEU A 121 -7.78 -29.00 7.51
C LEU A 121 -8.59 -29.78 6.46
N PHE A 122 -8.06 -30.88 5.92
CA PHE A 122 -8.69 -31.69 4.88
C PHE A 122 -9.89 -32.45 5.40
N ASN A 123 -9.87 -32.95 6.63
CA ASN A 123 -11.05 -33.54 7.27
C ASN A 123 -12.22 -32.53 7.33
N TRP A 124 -11.94 -31.24 7.57
CA TRP A 124 -12.98 -30.20 7.51
C TRP A 124 -13.48 -29.96 6.07
N VAL A 125 -12.58 -29.96 5.09
CA VAL A 125 -12.93 -29.79 3.67
C VAL A 125 -13.73 -30.98 3.15
N ASP A 126 -13.31 -32.21 3.45
CA ASP A 126 -14.03 -33.45 3.10
C ASP A 126 -15.42 -33.46 3.72
N LEU A 127 -15.54 -33.12 4.99
CA LEU A 127 -16.85 -33.00 5.65
C LEU A 127 -17.74 -31.96 4.94
N ALA A 128 -17.18 -30.84 4.49
CA ALA A 128 -17.90 -29.83 3.73
C ALA A 128 -18.31 -30.34 2.34
N MET A 129 -17.42 -31.03 1.62
CA MET A 129 -17.67 -31.58 0.29
C MET A 129 -18.74 -32.68 0.32
N VAL A 130 -18.68 -33.57 1.31
CA VAL A 130 -19.71 -34.60 1.55
C VAL A 130 -21.07 -33.96 1.82
N LYS A 131 -21.12 -32.88 2.62
CA LYS A 131 -22.38 -32.14 2.88
C LYS A 131 -22.97 -31.49 1.63
N VAL A 132 -22.14 -31.11 0.67
CA VAL A 132 -22.58 -30.52 -0.62
C VAL A 132 -22.85 -31.61 -1.68
N GLY A 133 -22.63 -32.88 -1.34
CA GLY A 133 -22.88 -34.01 -2.25
C GLY A 133 -21.79 -34.24 -3.29
N MET A 134 -20.59 -33.69 -3.09
CA MET A 134 -19.46 -33.85 -4.02
C MET A 134 -18.60 -35.10 -3.74
N GLY A 135 -18.86 -35.81 -2.64
CA GLY A 135 -18.05 -36.96 -2.20
C GLY A 135 -16.83 -36.56 -1.37
N ALA A 136 -16.07 -37.56 -0.92
CA ALA A 136 -14.80 -37.37 -0.22
C ALA A 136 -13.63 -37.24 -1.22
N LEU A 137 -12.55 -36.56 -0.83
CA LEU A 137 -11.35 -36.49 -1.64
C LEU A 137 -10.70 -37.88 -1.79
N PRO A 138 -10.03 -38.16 -2.92
CA PRO A 138 -9.28 -39.40 -3.10
C PRO A 138 -8.09 -39.49 -2.13
N GLU A 139 -7.92 -40.65 -1.49
CA GLU A 139 -6.77 -40.98 -0.61
C GLU A 139 -5.49 -41.30 -1.42
N ASP A 140 -5.14 -40.47 -2.40
CA ASP A 140 -3.88 -40.59 -3.15
C ASP A 140 -2.83 -39.62 -2.57
N PRO A 141 -1.65 -40.10 -2.13
CA PRO A 141 -0.57 -39.24 -1.62
C PRO A 141 -0.18 -38.09 -2.58
N ARG A 142 -0.38 -38.26 -3.89
CA ARG A 142 -0.12 -37.21 -4.89
C ARG A 142 -1.09 -36.04 -4.75
N VAL A 143 -2.35 -36.33 -4.41
CA VAL A 143 -3.37 -35.31 -4.14
C VAL A 143 -2.98 -34.53 -2.89
N ASP A 144 -2.49 -35.21 -1.84
CA ASP A 144 -2.00 -34.54 -0.62
C ASP A 144 -0.83 -33.59 -0.90
N TYR A 145 0.14 -34.02 -1.72
CA TYR A 145 1.25 -33.15 -2.14
C TYR A 145 0.78 -31.94 -2.95
N LEU A 146 -0.19 -32.13 -3.84
CA LEU A 146 -0.74 -31.05 -4.64
C LEU A 146 -1.52 -30.04 -3.79
N LEU A 147 -2.35 -30.54 -2.87
CA LEU A 147 -3.13 -29.69 -1.97
C LEU A 147 -2.25 -28.95 -0.97
N SER A 148 -1.28 -29.63 -0.35
CA SER A 148 -0.29 -29.01 0.54
C SER A 148 0.52 -27.91 -0.16
N GLY A 149 0.98 -28.18 -1.38
CA GLY A 149 1.62 -27.18 -2.23
C GLY A 149 0.70 -26.01 -2.56
N GLY A 150 -0.58 -26.27 -2.84
CA GLY A 150 -1.59 -25.25 -3.05
C GLY A 150 -1.80 -24.35 -1.84
N VAL A 151 -1.98 -24.94 -0.65
CA VAL A 151 -2.08 -24.21 0.62
C VAL A 151 -0.82 -23.36 0.86
N PHE A 152 0.35 -23.91 0.56
CA PHE A 152 1.61 -23.19 0.65
C PHE A 152 1.67 -21.95 -0.26
N ILE A 153 1.30 -22.11 -1.53
CA ILE A 153 1.27 -21.02 -2.50
C ILE A 153 0.28 -19.93 -2.08
N VAL A 154 -0.93 -20.31 -1.64
CA VAL A 154 -1.96 -19.35 -1.20
C VAL A 154 -1.48 -18.57 0.02
N PHE A 155 -0.91 -19.25 1.01
CA PHE A 155 -0.36 -18.59 2.19
C PHE A 155 0.79 -17.66 1.84
N TYR A 156 1.74 -18.12 1.00
CA TYR A 156 2.84 -17.29 0.51
C TYR A 156 2.32 -16.04 -0.18
N PHE A 157 1.37 -16.19 -1.11
CA PHE A 157 0.76 -15.07 -1.82
C PHE A 157 0.09 -14.09 -0.85
N PHE A 158 -0.66 -14.59 0.13
CA PHE A 158 -1.32 -13.73 1.10
C PHE A 158 -0.33 -12.94 1.97
N ILE A 159 0.67 -13.60 2.56
CA ILE A 159 1.61 -12.97 3.49
C ILE A 159 2.65 -12.09 2.78
N PHE A 160 3.09 -12.45 1.58
CA PHE A 160 4.19 -11.78 0.89
C PHE A 160 3.79 -10.92 -0.29
N ALA A 161 2.59 -11.10 -0.86
CA ALA A 161 2.07 -10.21 -1.90
C ALA A 161 0.94 -9.32 -1.35
N VAL A 162 -0.08 -9.89 -0.72
CA VAL A 162 -1.27 -9.14 -0.28
C VAL A 162 -0.98 -8.24 0.91
N VAL A 163 -0.46 -8.78 2.02
CA VAL A 163 -0.16 -7.99 3.23
C VAL A 163 0.80 -6.83 2.94
N PRO A 164 1.92 -7.01 2.21
CA PRO A 164 2.82 -5.90 1.90
C PRO A 164 2.20 -4.90 0.93
N ALA A 165 1.24 -5.29 0.09
CA ALA A 165 0.55 -4.36 -0.79
C ALA A 165 -0.36 -3.37 -0.04
N PHE A 166 -0.80 -3.70 1.18
CA PHE A 166 -1.57 -2.78 2.03
C PHE A 166 -0.72 -2.07 3.09
N THR A 167 0.35 -2.70 3.57
CA THR A 167 1.14 -2.21 4.70
C THR A 167 2.52 -1.67 4.31
N ALA A 168 2.90 -1.82 3.04
CA ALA A 168 4.25 -1.58 2.49
C ALA A 168 5.37 -2.41 3.16
N LYS A 169 5.02 -3.38 4.01
CA LYS A 169 5.95 -4.11 4.89
C LYS A 169 5.65 -5.61 4.90
N SER A 170 6.68 -6.42 4.78
CA SER A 170 6.63 -7.84 5.17
C SER A 170 6.87 -7.98 6.68
N PRO A 171 6.55 -9.13 7.30
CA PRO A 171 6.80 -9.36 8.72
C PRO A 171 8.25 -9.07 9.15
N GLY A 172 9.24 -9.54 8.39
CA GLY A 172 10.65 -9.27 8.66
C GLY A 172 11.01 -7.80 8.50
N LYS A 173 10.46 -7.11 7.49
CA LYS A 173 10.64 -5.66 7.30
C LYS A 173 10.04 -4.85 8.45
N TYR A 174 8.91 -5.29 8.97
CA TYR A 174 8.26 -4.69 10.13
C TYR A 174 9.17 -4.76 11.37
N VAL A 175 9.77 -5.93 11.65
CA VAL A 175 10.72 -6.10 12.77
C VAL A 175 11.97 -5.25 12.58
N ALA A 176 12.50 -5.20 11.35
CA ALA A 176 13.69 -4.42 11.02
C ALA A 176 13.44 -2.90 10.92
N LYS A 177 12.21 -2.42 11.17
CA LYS A 177 11.80 -1.02 11.00
C LYS A 177 12.19 -0.45 9.64
N ILE A 178 11.96 -1.22 8.58
CA ILE A 178 12.16 -0.78 7.20
C ILE A 178 10.83 -0.83 6.45
N LEU A 179 10.64 0.11 5.53
CA LEU A 179 9.47 0.22 4.69
C LEU A 179 9.89 0.34 3.23
N VAL A 180 8.96 0.10 2.31
CA VAL A 180 9.20 0.32 0.89
C VAL A 180 8.25 1.37 0.35
N ASP A 181 8.81 2.48 -0.10
CA ASP A 181 8.07 3.57 -0.72
C ASP A 181 8.32 3.61 -2.22
N ASP A 182 7.48 4.37 -2.91
CA ASP A 182 7.78 4.85 -4.25
C ASP A 182 9.03 5.76 -4.22
N ILE A 183 9.80 5.78 -5.31
CA ILE A 183 10.94 6.67 -5.47
C ILE A 183 10.54 8.14 -5.28
N ASP A 184 9.32 8.50 -5.68
CA ASP A 184 8.77 9.85 -5.62
C ASP A 184 8.25 10.24 -4.22
N GLY A 185 8.32 9.33 -3.23
CA GLY A 185 8.05 9.64 -1.82
C GLY A 185 6.59 9.42 -1.37
N GLY A 186 5.88 8.49 -1.98
CA GLY A 186 4.55 8.03 -1.55
C GLY A 186 4.46 6.51 -1.40
N ASP A 187 3.25 6.03 -1.10
CA ASP A 187 2.98 4.59 -1.00
C ASP A 187 3.11 3.91 -2.36
N LEU A 188 3.76 2.74 -2.36
CA LEU A 188 3.83 1.93 -3.57
C LEU A 188 2.44 1.32 -3.86
N GLY A 189 1.82 1.71 -4.96
CA GLY A 189 0.47 1.25 -5.32
C GLY A 189 0.34 -0.29 -5.32
N PHE A 190 -0.86 -0.78 -4.97
CA PHE A 190 -1.15 -2.21 -4.75
C PHE A 190 -0.56 -3.14 -5.84
N PHE A 191 -0.90 -2.87 -7.11
CA PHE A 191 -0.43 -3.70 -8.23
C PHE A 191 1.08 -3.67 -8.39
N ARG A 192 1.73 -2.51 -8.21
CA ARG A 192 3.21 -2.41 -8.28
C ARG A 192 3.84 -3.25 -7.17
N THR A 193 3.27 -3.25 -5.98
CA THR A 193 3.75 -4.08 -4.87
C THR A 193 3.58 -5.57 -5.17
N VAL A 194 2.41 -5.99 -5.68
CA VAL A 194 2.18 -7.40 -6.07
C VAL A 194 3.14 -7.83 -7.18
N PHE A 195 3.32 -7.04 -8.24
CA PHE A 195 4.27 -7.34 -9.31
C PHE A 195 5.72 -7.39 -8.82
N ARG A 196 6.10 -6.49 -7.90
CA ARG A 196 7.42 -6.50 -7.28
C ARG A 196 7.69 -7.81 -6.55
N GLU A 197 6.73 -8.28 -5.78
CA GLU A 197 6.86 -9.47 -4.94
C GLU A 197 6.75 -10.79 -5.74
N MET A 198 5.83 -10.85 -6.71
CA MET A 198 5.53 -12.08 -7.46
C MET A 198 6.38 -12.29 -8.71
N ILE A 199 6.86 -11.21 -9.34
CA ILE A 199 7.58 -11.30 -10.63
C ILE A 199 9.01 -10.79 -10.47
N PHE A 200 9.17 -9.55 -10.03
CA PHE A 200 10.50 -8.92 -10.07
C PHE A 200 11.47 -9.50 -9.04
N LYS A 201 11.00 -9.87 -7.83
CA LYS A 201 11.82 -10.53 -6.82
C LYS A 201 12.33 -11.90 -7.28
N PRO A 202 11.49 -12.83 -7.77
CA PRO A 202 11.97 -14.09 -8.32
C PRO A 202 13.00 -13.90 -9.43
N ILE A 203 12.75 -12.98 -10.39
CA ILE A 203 13.72 -12.65 -11.45
C ILE A 203 15.03 -12.13 -10.85
N SER A 204 14.94 -11.26 -9.84
CA SER A 204 16.10 -10.71 -9.13
C SER A 204 16.92 -11.77 -8.39
N ILE A 205 16.29 -12.83 -7.89
CA ILE A 205 16.97 -13.96 -7.23
C ILE A 205 17.60 -14.88 -8.29
N LEU A 206 16.87 -15.22 -9.35
CA LEU A 206 17.33 -16.08 -10.44
C LEU A 206 18.55 -15.51 -11.16
N THR A 207 18.61 -14.19 -11.32
CA THR A 207 19.72 -13.53 -12.03
C THR A 207 21.01 -13.43 -11.22
N VAL A 208 21.01 -13.74 -9.90
CA VAL A 208 22.10 -13.60 -8.92
C VAL A 208 22.67 -12.17 -8.80
N ILE A 209 23.05 -11.57 -9.91
CA ILE A 209 23.40 -10.15 -10.10
C ILE A 209 22.35 -9.24 -9.46
N GLY A 210 21.07 -9.57 -9.61
CA GLY A 210 20.00 -8.75 -9.04
C GLY A 210 20.03 -8.65 -7.51
N ALA A 211 20.49 -9.71 -6.83
CA ALA A 211 20.68 -9.74 -5.39
C ALA A 211 21.98 -9.04 -4.94
N LEU A 212 23.01 -9.00 -5.79
CA LEU A 212 24.29 -8.33 -5.52
C LEU A 212 24.27 -6.82 -5.84
N MET A 213 23.32 -6.36 -6.65
CA MET A 213 23.18 -4.95 -7.05
C MET A 213 23.18 -3.94 -5.88
N PRO A 214 22.55 -4.20 -4.73
CA PRO A 214 22.59 -3.29 -3.58
C PRO A 214 24.00 -3.03 -3.01
N PHE A 215 24.96 -3.92 -3.27
CA PHE A 215 26.34 -3.76 -2.81
C PHE A 215 27.18 -2.91 -3.75
N ALA A 216 26.85 -2.91 -5.05
CA ALA A 216 27.60 -2.18 -6.08
C ALA A 216 27.09 -0.74 -6.29
N ASN A 217 25.82 -0.46 -6.03
CA ASN A 217 25.22 0.84 -6.28
C ASN A 217 25.20 1.74 -5.03
N SER A 218 25.54 3.02 -5.20
CA SER A 218 25.47 4.05 -4.14
C SER A 218 24.06 4.21 -3.55
N GLN A 219 23.02 4.02 -4.36
CA GLN A 219 21.62 4.08 -3.90
C GLN A 219 21.18 2.80 -3.17
N ARG A 220 22.02 1.75 -3.15
CA ARG A 220 21.74 0.44 -2.55
C ARG A 220 20.38 -0.12 -2.95
N ARG A 221 19.98 -0.01 -4.21
CA ARG A 221 18.71 -0.56 -4.71
C ARG A 221 18.94 -1.93 -5.33
N ALA A 222 18.04 -2.88 -5.05
CA ALA A 222 18.05 -4.18 -5.70
C ALA A 222 17.42 -4.08 -7.10
N LEU A 223 17.63 -5.09 -7.95
CA LEU A 223 17.07 -5.11 -9.30
C LEU A 223 15.53 -5.00 -9.29
N HIS A 224 14.88 -5.69 -8.36
CA HIS A 224 13.43 -5.62 -8.21
C HIS A 224 12.94 -4.24 -7.74
N ASP A 225 13.74 -3.51 -6.94
CA ASP A 225 13.43 -2.15 -6.53
C ASP A 225 13.50 -1.20 -7.74
N PHE A 226 14.50 -1.37 -8.61
CA PHE A 226 14.62 -0.61 -9.86
C PHE A 226 13.43 -0.82 -10.80
N LEU A 227 13.05 -2.08 -11.05
CA LEU A 227 11.94 -2.42 -11.93
C LEU A 227 10.60 -1.91 -11.40
N SER A 228 10.41 -1.91 -10.09
CA SER A 228 9.20 -1.40 -9.44
C SER A 228 9.21 0.10 -9.16
N LYS A 229 10.29 0.82 -9.50
CA LYS A 229 10.52 2.23 -9.12
C LYS A 229 10.32 2.47 -7.62
N SER A 230 10.77 1.53 -6.80
CA SER A 230 10.63 1.61 -5.35
C SER A 230 11.97 1.83 -4.64
N VAL A 231 11.91 2.26 -3.39
CA VAL A 231 13.07 2.49 -2.54
C VAL A 231 12.79 2.02 -1.11
N VAL A 232 13.76 1.31 -0.53
CA VAL A 232 13.68 0.86 0.86
C VAL A 232 14.22 1.95 1.79
N ARG A 233 13.41 2.41 2.74
CA ARG A 233 13.75 3.45 3.72
C ARG A 233 13.60 2.93 5.16
N LYS A 234 14.26 3.58 6.11
CA LYS A 234 14.03 3.33 7.55
C LYS A 234 12.71 3.98 7.98
N ASP A 235 11.93 3.24 8.75
CA ASP A 235 10.69 3.73 9.35
C ASP A 235 10.99 4.35 10.72
N TYR A 236 11.08 5.68 10.76
CA TYR A 236 11.37 6.45 11.98
C TYR A 236 10.12 6.89 12.74
N ASN A 237 8.91 6.71 12.20
CA ASN A 237 7.68 7.22 12.82
C ASN A 237 7.08 6.24 13.87
N ARG A 238 7.92 5.45 14.56
CA ARG A 238 7.51 4.55 15.66
C ARG A 238 8.55 4.40 16.77
#